data_AF-A0A9W6FP38-F1
#
_entry.id   AF-A0A9W6FP38-F1
#
_cell.length_a   1.000
_cell.length_b   1.000
_cell.length_c   1.000
_cell.angle_alpha   90.00
_cell.angle_beta   90.00
_cell.angle_gamma   90.00
#
_symmetry.space_group_name_H-M   'P 1'
#
loop_
_entity.id
_entity.type
_entity.pdbx_description
1 polymer ?
#
loop_
_entity_poly.entity_id
_entity_poly.type
_entity_poly.pdbx_seq_one_letter_code
_entity_poly.pdbx_strand_id
1 'polypeptide(L)' 'MSGVAIAFLLVALIVVWGGLVASILYLRRRPESSEYPPGGEDDHREDEAPIEHDT' A
#
# COMPACT_ATOMS: atom_id res chain seq x y z
N MET A 1 -2.54 -4.30 39.36
CA MET A 1 -2.15 -4.67 37.98
C MET A 1 -1.69 -6.12 38.00
N SER A 2 -2.28 -7.03 37.23
CA SER A 2 -1.89 -8.44 37.24
C SER A 2 -0.69 -8.67 36.30
N GLY A 3 0.24 -9.56 36.69
CA GLY A 3 1.39 -9.91 35.84
C GLY A 3 0.98 -10.48 34.48
N VAL A 4 -0.16 -11.18 34.43
CA VAL A 4 -0.75 -11.71 33.20
C VAL A 4 -1.16 -10.57 32.25
N ALA A 5 -1.77 -9.49 32.76
CA ALA A 5 -2.14 -8.35 31.93
C ALA A 5 -0.91 -7.66 31.30
N ILE A 6 0.19 -7.55 32.06
CA ILE A 6 1.46 -6.99 31.57
C ILE A 6 2.05 -7.88 30.47
N ALA A 7 2.01 -9.21 30.65
CA ALA A 7 2.50 -10.14 29.63
C ALA A 7 1.75 -9.98 28.31
N PHE A 8 0.41 -9.92 28.36
CA PHE A 8 -0.40 -9.70 27.16
C PHE A 8 -0.15 -8.33 26.51
N LEU A 9 0.05 -7.28 27.32
CA LEU A 9 0.42 -5.96 26.82
C LEU A 9 1.74 -6.00 26.04
N LEU A 10 2.76 -6.68 26.58
CA LEU A 10 4.05 -6.82 25.91
C LEU A 10 3.95 -7.61 24.61
N VAL A 11 3.18 -8.71 24.60
CA VAL A 11 2.91 -9.47 23.37
C VAL A 11 2.25 -8.58 22.32
N ALA A 12 1.22 -7.81 22.70
CA ALA A 12 0.55 -6.89 21.79
C ALA A 12 1.51 -5.83 21.23
N LEU A 13 2.35 -5.22 22.08
CA LEU A 13 3.37 -4.26 21.64
C LEU A 13 4.35 -4.90 20.64
N ILE A 14 4.88 -6.07 20.95
CA ILE A 14 5.85 -6.75 20.07
C ILE A 14 5.22 -7.10 18.73
N VAL A 15 3.98 -7.59 18.71
CA VAL A 15 3.29 -7.97 17.47
C VAL A 15 3.00 -6.76 16.61
N VAL A 16 2.42 -5.69 17.17
CA VAL A 16 2.05 -4.49 16.42
C VAL A 16 3.29 -3.75 15.91
N TRP A 17 4.22 -3.43 16.81
CA TRP A 17 5.40 -2.65 16.46
C TRP A 17 6.43 -3.49 15.70
N GLY A 18 6.65 -4.73 16.11
CA GLY A 18 7.55 -5.65 15.42
C GLY A 18 7.06 -5.99 14.01
N GLY A 19 5.76 -6.22 13.83
CA GLY A 19 5.16 -6.42 12.52
C GLY A 19 5.29 -5.20 11.61
N LEU A 20 5.04 -4.00 12.15
CA LEU A 20 5.22 -2.75 11.41
C LEU A 20 6.68 -2.54 10.97
N VAL A 21 7.64 -2.66 11.89
CA VAL A 21 9.07 -2.51 11.59
C VAL A 21 9.51 -3.55 10.56
N ALA A 22 9.09 -4.80 10.71
CA ALA A 22 9.41 -5.87 9.76
C ALA A 22 8.85 -5.56 8.36
N SER A 23 7.62 -5.07 8.28
CA SER A 23 6.98 -4.68 7.01
C SER A 23 7.73 -3.53 6.33
N ILE A 24 8.08 -2.48 7.08
CA ILE A 24 8.87 -1.34 6.57
C ILE A 24 10.23 -1.82 6.05
N LEU A 25 10.94 -2.64 6.82
CA LEU A 25 12.24 -3.16 6.42
C LEU A 25 12.15 -4.07 5.20
N TYR A 26 11.10 -4.88 5.10
CA TYR A 26 10.84 -5.74 3.94
C TYR A 26 10.61 -4.93 2.68
N LEU A 27 9.73 -3.91 2.75
CA LEU A 27 9.44 -3.03 1.63
C LEU A 27 10.67 -2.22 1.23
N ARG A 28 11.42 -1.68 2.21
CA ARG A 28 12.67 -0.96 1.96
C ARG A 28 13.73 -1.81 1.28
N ARG A 29 13.78 -3.12 1.58
CA ARG A 29 14.73 -4.06 0.96
C ARG A 29 14.33 -4.48 -0.45
N ARG A 30 13.06 -4.30 -0.82
CA ARG A 30 12.52 -4.59 -2.16
C ARG A 30 11.93 -3.31 -2.73
N PRO A 31 12.78 -2.31 -3.07
CA PRO A 31 12.30 -1.20 -3.88
C PRO A 31 11.65 -1.78 -5.13
N GLU A 32 10.56 -1.15 -5.55
CA GLU A 32 9.78 -1.48 -6.74
C GLU A 32 10.66 -1.89 -7.93
N SER A 33 10.19 -2.87 -8.71
CA SER A 33 10.89 -3.33 -9.91
C SER A 33 11.17 -2.13 -10.81
N SER A 34 12.43 -1.86 -11.15
CA SER A 34 12.74 -0.81 -12.13
C SER A 34 12.19 -1.11 -13.52
N GLU A 35 11.80 -2.36 -13.74
CA GLU A 35 11.23 -2.86 -14.98
C GLU A 35 9.75 -3.13 -14.73
N TYR A 36 8.92 -2.16 -15.13
CA TYR A 36 7.48 -2.34 -15.30
C TYR A 36 7.20 -2.58 -16.79
N PRO A 37 6.20 -3.41 -17.13
CA PRO A 37 5.70 -3.48 -18.50
C PRO A 37 5.32 -2.07 -18.98
N PRO A 38 5.40 -1.79 -20.29
CA PRO A 38 4.85 -0.56 -20.83
C PRO A 38 3.40 -0.38 -20.35
N GLY A 39 3.08 0.84 -19.92
CA GLY A 39 1.71 1.21 -19.53
C GLY A 39 0.72 0.92 -20.65
N GLY A 40 -0.56 0.79 -20.30
CA GLY A 40 -1.62 0.69 -21.31
C GLY A 40 -1.63 1.92 -22.22
N GLU A 41 -2.26 1.80 -23.39
CA GLU A 41 -2.54 2.96 -24.23
C GLU A 41 -3.33 3.98 -23.42
N ASP A 42 -2.85 5.23 -23.39
CA ASP A 42 -3.52 6.31 -22.68
C ASP A 42 -4.86 6.58 -23.39
N ASP A 43 -5.96 6.49 -22.65
CA ASP A 43 -7.29 6.67 -23.20
C ASP A 43 -7.58 8.17 -23.35
N HIS A 44 -7.12 8.74 -24.46
CA HIS A 44 -7.34 10.15 -24.81
C HIS A 44 -8.81 10.52 -25.09
N ARG A 45 -9.77 9.59 -24.92
CA ARG A 45 -11.20 9.94 -25.05
C ARG A 45 -11.64 10.98 -24.02
N GLU A 46 -10.90 11.15 -22.93
CA GLU A 46 -11.13 12.23 -21.96
C GLU A 46 -10.64 13.60 -22.45
N ASP A 47 -9.70 13.63 -23.40
CA ASP A 47 -9.17 14.86 -24.02
C ASP A 47 -10.08 15.38 -25.15
N GLU A 48 -10.97 14.54 -25.65
CA GLU A 48 -11.95 14.88 -26.68
C GLU A 48 -13.26 15.35 -26.03
N ALA A 49 -13.70 16.57 -26.39
CA ALA A 49 -14.99 17.07 -25.94
C ALA A 49 -16.13 16.13 -26.40
N PRO A 50 -17.19 15.94 -25.59
CA PRO A 50 -18.33 15.12 -25.98
C PRO A 50 -18.88 15.52 -27.35
N ILE A 51 -19.09 14.54 -28.22
CA ILE A 51 -19.71 14.77 -29.54
C ILE A 51 -21.16 15.17 -29.31
N GLU A 52 -21.47 16.45 -29.55
CA GLU A 52 -22.83 16.96 -29.49
C GLU A 52 -23.66 16.34 -30.62
N HIS A 53 -24.61 15.48 -30.26
CA HIS A 53 -25.63 14.98 -31.17
C HIS A 53 -26.86 15.88 -31.06
N ASP A 54 -27.13 16.64 -32.12
CA ASP A 54 -28.34 17.47 -32.24
C ASP A 54 -29.56 16.56 -32.44
N THR A 55 -30.42 16.45 -31.43
CA THR A 55 -31.70 15.71 -31.44
C THR A 55 -32.85 16.60 -31.01
#